data_AF-A0AAV5SP54-F1
#
_entry.id   AF-A0AAV5SP54-F1
#
_cell.length_a   1.000
_cell.length_b   1.000
_cell.length_c   1.000
_cell.angle_alpha   90.00
_cell.angle_beta   90.00
_cell.angle_gamma   90.00
#
_symmetry.space_group_name_H-M   'P 1'
#
loop_
_entity.id
_entity.type
_entity.pdbx_description
1 polymer ?
#
loop_
_entity_poly.entity_id
_entity_poly.type
_entity_poly.pdbx_seq_one_letter_code
_entity_poly.pdbx_strand_id
1 'polypeptide(L)'
;TADQFRNARQVERNGVGVMLRKEELADSKILEEAITTILTDQSYRRNARKLAQTIADRPFSMKDVFIRNMEFLAKHGPLRRLDHLGAKFSIIQYYLLDLVFTVTFAALIIALLMLAAIRRALNYFRRIKVSKIKSN
;
A
#
# COMPACT_ATOMS: atom_id res chain seq x y z
N THR A 1 5.77 0.12 8.71
CA THR A 1 6.30 -1.24 8.52
C THR A 1 5.25 -2.09 7.85
N ALA A 2 5.26 -2.19 6.51
CA ALA A 2 4.24 -2.93 5.75
C ALA A 2 4.46 -4.45 5.81
N ASP A 3 5.71 -4.87 6.03
CA ASP A 3 6.13 -6.27 6.14
C ASP A 3 5.84 -6.87 7.52
N GLN A 4 5.94 -6.09 8.60
CA GLN A 4 5.68 -6.57 9.97
C GLN A 4 4.33 -7.26 10.10
N PHE A 5 3.26 -6.68 9.56
CA PHE A 5 1.92 -7.28 9.62
C PHE A 5 1.86 -8.63 8.89
N ARG A 6 2.42 -8.68 7.67
CA ARG A 6 2.47 -9.91 6.87
C ARG A 6 3.32 -10.98 7.55
N ASN A 7 4.46 -10.59 8.11
CA ASN A 7 5.38 -11.50 8.79
C ASN A 7 4.74 -12.03 10.10
N ALA A 8 4.04 -11.19 10.86
CA ALA A 8 3.32 -11.59 12.06
C ALA A 8 2.21 -12.60 11.75
N ARG A 9 1.41 -12.36 10.69
CA ARG A 9 0.42 -13.35 10.22
C ARG A 9 1.06 -14.65 9.76
N GLN A 10 2.28 -14.62 9.20
CA GLN A 10 3.00 -15.82 8.82
C GLN A 10 3.49 -16.62 10.05
N VAL A 11 3.94 -15.93 11.09
CA VAL A 11 4.30 -16.51 12.40
C VAL A 11 3.09 -17.19 13.05
N GLU A 12 1.96 -16.50 13.07
CA GLU A 12 0.69 -17.03 13.59
C GLU A 12 0.19 -18.23 12.77
N ARG A 13 0.21 -18.15 11.44
CA ARG A 13 -0.17 -19.27 10.56
C ARG A 13 0.69 -20.51 10.77
N ASN A 14 1.97 -20.33 11.10
CA ASN A 14 2.87 -21.44 11.41
C ASN A 14 2.71 -21.95 12.85
N GLY A 15 1.85 -21.32 13.66
CA GLY A 15 1.60 -21.67 15.05
C GLY A 15 2.83 -21.47 15.93
N VAL A 16 3.69 -20.51 15.61
CA VAL A 16 4.94 -20.21 16.37
C VAL A 16 4.90 -18.87 17.09
N GLY A 17 3.74 -18.19 17.08
CA GLY A 17 3.49 -16.99 17.87
C GLY A 17 2.06 -16.51 17.68
N VAL A 18 1.70 -15.46 18.42
CA VAL A 18 0.39 -14.79 18.36
C VAL A 18 0.57 -13.41 17.75
N MET A 19 -0.31 -13.02 16.84
CA MET A 19 -0.27 -11.69 16.24
C MET A 19 -1.12 -10.71 17.05
N LEU A 20 -0.50 -9.61 17.51
CA LEU A 20 -1.20 -8.51 18.15
C LEU A 20 -1.17 -7.27 17.25
N ARG A 21 -2.28 -6.53 17.22
CA ARG A 21 -2.35 -5.20 16.61
C ARG A 21 -1.75 -4.16 17.55
N LYS A 22 -1.31 -3.04 16.98
CA LYS A 22 -0.64 -1.98 17.74
C LYS A 22 -1.53 -1.39 18.83
N GLU A 23 -2.83 -1.31 18.56
CA GLU A 23 -3.84 -0.77 19.48
C GLU A 23 -4.05 -1.70 20.68
N GLU A 24 -3.85 -3.02 20.50
CA GLU A 24 -4.01 -4.03 21.54
C GLU A 24 -2.86 -4.03 22.55
N LEU A 25 -1.68 -3.53 22.15
CA LEU A 25 -0.51 -3.45 23.03
C LEU A 25 -0.68 -2.47 24.20
N ALA A 26 -1.63 -1.54 24.11
CA ALA A 26 -1.95 -0.63 25.21
C ALA A 26 -2.74 -1.32 26.34
N ASP A 27 -3.38 -2.45 26.05
CA ASP A 27 -4.11 -3.25 27.04
C ASP A 27 -3.19 -4.30 27.65
N SER A 28 -2.83 -4.10 28.92
CA SER A 28 -1.95 -5.00 29.64
C SER A 28 -2.51 -6.42 29.76
N LYS A 29 -3.84 -6.59 29.81
CA LYS A 29 -4.47 -7.91 29.94
C LYS A 29 -4.33 -8.72 28.67
N ILE A 30 -4.53 -8.09 27.51
CA ILE A 30 -4.37 -8.76 26.21
C ILE A 30 -2.93 -9.21 26.02
N LEU A 31 -1.97 -8.35 26.40
CA LEU A 31 -0.55 -8.68 26.32
C LEU A 31 -0.18 -9.84 27.26
N GLU A 32 -0.66 -9.81 28.51
CA GLU A 32 -0.45 -10.87 29.50
C GLU A 32 -1.03 -12.21 29.03
N GLU A 33 -2.25 -12.20 28.47
CA GLU A 33 -2.91 -13.38 27.93
C GLU A 33 -2.11 -13.98 26.75
N ALA A 34 -1.65 -13.14 25.82
CA ALA A 34 -0.85 -13.59 24.68
C ALA A 34 0.47 -14.24 25.13
N ILE A 35 1.18 -13.63 26.08
CA ILE A 35 2.41 -14.17 26.65
C ILE A 35 2.13 -15.50 27.36
N THR A 36 1.12 -15.54 28.22
CA THR A 36 0.73 -16.74 28.98
C THR A 36 0.37 -17.87 28.04
N THR A 37 -0.37 -17.59 26.97
CA THR A 37 -0.76 -18.57 25.95
C THR A 37 0.45 -19.21 25.29
N ILE A 38 1.43 -18.41 24.86
CA ILE A 38 2.66 -18.92 24.21
C ILE A 38 3.51 -19.75 25.17
N LEU A 39 3.56 -19.38 26.46
CA LEU A 39 4.36 -20.08 27.46
C LEU A 39 3.72 -21.39 27.95
N THR A 40 2.39 -21.44 28.00
CA THR A 40 1.64 -22.56 28.58
C THR A 40 1.23 -23.60 27.54
N ASP A 41 0.83 -23.19 26.34
CA ASP A 41 0.48 -24.12 25.27
C ASP A 41 1.76 -24.68 24.59
N GLN A 42 2.02 -25.96 24.84
CA GLN A 42 3.17 -26.67 24.27
C GLN A 42 3.13 -26.74 22.74
N SER A 43 1.99 -26.52 22.09
CA SER A 43 1.86 -26.49 20.63
C SER A 43 2.83 -25.48 20.01
N TYR A 44 2.96 -24.28 20.58
CA TYR A 44 3.88 -23.24 20.12
C TYR A 44 5.33 -23.71 20.15
N ARG A 45 5.76 -24.34 21.25
CA ARG A 45 7.12 -24.88 21.37
C ARG A 45 7.38 -26.02 20.40
N ARG A 46 6.41 -26.92 20.19
CA ARG A 46 6.54 -28.03 19.23
C ARG A 46 6.65 -27.51 17.79
N ASN A 47 5.78 -26.57 17.42
CA ASN A 47 5.78 -25.96 16.10
C ASN A 47 7.07 -25.17 15.86
N ALA A 48 7.55 -24.42 16.85
CA ALA A 48 8.82 -23.69 16.76
C ALA A 48 10.01 -24.63 16.53
N ARG A 49 10.07 -25.77 17.23
CA ARG A 49 11.11 -26.80 17.01
C ARG A 49 11.00 -27.43 15.62
N LYS A 50 9.80 -27.79 15.18
CA LYS A 50 9.56 -28.35 13.84
C LYS A 50 9.98 -27.36 12.75
N LEU A 51 9.64 -26.08 12.92
CA LEU A 51 10.03 -25.02 11.99
C LEU A 51 11.56 -24.84 11.98
N ALA A 52 12.21 -24.85 13.14
CA ALA A 52 13.67 -24.78 13.24
C ALA A 52 14.35 -25.95 12.53
N GLN A 53 13.87 -27.19 12.72
CA GLN A 53 14.35 -28.37 12.00
C GLN A 53 14.16 -28.21 10.49
N THR A 54 12.98 -27.77 10.05
CA THR A 54 12.70 -27.55 8.62
C THR A 54 13.65 -26.52 8.00
N ILE A 55 14.01 -25.46 8.74
CA ILE A 55 14.97 -24.44 8.27
C ILE A 55 16.40 -25.00 8.23
N ALA A 56 16.76 -25.86 9.17
CA ALA A 56 18.07 -26.52 9.21
C ALA A 56 18.21 -27.55 8.08
N ASP A 57 17.16 -28.34 7.85
CA ASP A 57 17.07 -29.43 6.87
C ASP A 57 16.69 -28.95 5.46
N ARG A 58 16.78 -27.63 5.22
CA ARG A 58 16.49 -27.05 3.90
C ARG A 58 17.33 -27.76 2.81
N PRO A 59 16.75 -28.00 1.62
CA PRO A 59 17.38 -28.84 0.58
C PRO A 59 18.69 -28.29 0.01
N PHE A 60 18.91 -26.98 0.14
CA PHE A 60 20.12 -26.32 -0.32
C PHE A 60 20.68 -25.43 0.81
N SER A 61 21.99 -25.45 1.02
CA SER A 61 22.61 -24.55 1.98
C SER A 61 22.48 -23.09 1.52
N MET A 62 22.53 -22.12 2.44
CA MET A 62 22.52 -20.70 2.04
C MET A 62 23.70 -20.38 1.10
N LYS A 63 24.83 -21.08 1.26
CA LYS A 63 25.99 -20.93 0.39
C LYS A 63 25.68 -21.38 -1.04
N ASP A 64 25.03 -22.53 -1.21
CA ASP A 64 24.67 -23.05 -2.53
C ASP A 64 23.65 -22.15 -3.23
N VAL A 65 22.65 -21.68 -2.48
CA VAL A 65 21.67 -20.72 -3.00
C VAL A 65 22.36 -19.42 -3.43
N PHE A 66 23.31 -18.92 -2.64
CA PHE A 66 24.07 -17.73 -2.99
C PHE A 66 24.89 -17.92 -4.27
N ILE A 67 25.66 -19.01 -4.36
CA ILE A 67 26.49 -19.34 -5.53
C ILE A 67 25.62 -19.42 -6.78
N ARG A 68 24.50 -20.16 -6.74
CA ARG A 68 23.57 -20.29 -7.88
C ARG A 68 23.00 -18.95 -8.34
N ASN A 69 22.63 -18.07 -7.40
CA ASN A 69 22.15 -16.73 -7.74
C ASN A 69 23.26 -15.88 -8.38
N MET A 70 24.51 -16.00 -7.91
CA MET A 70 25.65 -15.29 -8.48
C MET A 70 26.02 -15.82 -9.87
N GLU A 71 25.99 -17.13 -10.09
CA GLU A 71 26.17 -17.73 -11.42
C GLU A 71 25.08 -17.26 -12.40
N PHE A 72 23.83 -17.20 -11.94
CA PHE A 72 22.73 -16.67 -12.72
C PHE A 72 22.97 -15.22 -13.12
N LEU A 73 23.41 -14.36 -12.17
CA LEU A 73 23.75 -12.96 -12.44
C LEU A 73 24.96 -12.82 -13.35
N ALA A 74 25.99 -13.65 -13.20
CA ALA A 74 27.16 -13.64 -14.07
C ALA A 74 26.79 -14.00 -15.51
N LYS A 75 25.85 -14.93 -15.69
CA LYS A 75 25.39 -15.39 -17.00
C LYS A 75 24.42 -14.41 -17.68
N HIS A 76 23.50 -13.83 -16.93
CA HIS A 76 22.39 -13.03 -17.49
C HIS A 76 22.52 -11.52 -17.24
N GLY A 77 23.54 -11.10 -16.50
CA GLY A 77 23.74 -9.73 -16.08
C GLY A 77 22.84 -9.32 -14.90
N PRO A 78 22.90 -8.03 -14.49
CA PRO A 78 22.15 -7.53 -13.36
C PRO A 78 20.64 -7.55 -13.61
N LEU A 79 19.88 -7.96 -12.60
CA LEU A 79 18.42 -7.98 -12.60
C LEU A 79 17.83 -6.57 -12.40
N ARG A 80 18.03 -5.67 -13.38
CA ARG A 80 17.62 -4.25 -13.33
C ARG A 80 16.12 -4.04 -13.07
N ARG A 81 15.27 -5.07 -13.26
CA ARG A 81 13.85 -5.04 -12.92
C ARG A 81 13.56 -5.12 -11.41
N LEU A 82 14.54 -5.54 -10.61
CA LEU A 82 14.47 -5.54 -9.14
C LEU A 82 14.99 -4.22 -8.55
N ASP A 83 15.55 -3.32 -9.36
CA ASP A 83 15.92 -1.99 -8.92
C ASP A 83 14.66 -1.26 -8.42
N HIS A 84 14.74 -0.66 -7.23
CA HIS A 84 13.70 0.24 -6.77
C HIS A 84 13.70 1.51 -7.62
N LEU A 85 12.84 1.56 -8.63
CA LEU A 85 12.75 2.66 -9.59
C LEU A 85 12.41 4.01 -8.93
N GLY A 86 11.69 3.98 -7.80
CA GLY A 86 11.32 5.18 -7.06
C GLY A 86 12.51 6.02 -6.59
N ALA A 87 13.67 5.41 -6.36
CA ALA A 87 14.89 6.13 -5.97
C ALA A 87 15.48 6.98 -7.11
N LYS A 88 15.10 6.71 -8.37
CA LYS A 88 15.60 7.42 -9.56
C LYS A 88 14.61 8.47 -10.08
N PHE A 89 13.45 8.61 -9.45
CA PHE A 89 12.44 9.57 -9.89
C PHE A 89 12.81 11.00 -9.50
N SER A 90 12.55 11.93 -10.41
CA SER A 90 12.56 13.35 -10.07
C SER A 90 11.38 13.67 -9.15
N ILE A 91 11.46 14.81 -8.43
CA ILE A 91 10.37 15.27 -7.55
C ILE A 91 9.03 15.35 -8.31
N ILE A 92 9.06 15.77 -9.59
CA ILE A 92 7.89 15.86 -10.46
C ILE A 92 7.23 14.49 -10.65
N GLN A 93 8.03 13.47 -10.98
CA GLN A 93 7.53 12.11 -11.21
C GLN A 93 7.11 11.43 -9.91
N TYR A 94 7.87 11.63 -8.83
CA TYR A 94 7.60 11.01 -7.54
C TYR A 94 6.25 11.47 -6.95
N TYR A 95 5.93 12.76 -7.08
CA TYR A 95 4.65 13.32 -6.64
C TYR A 95 3.58 13.42 -7.74
N LEU A 96 3.86 12.91 -8.94
CA LEU A 96 2.94 12.96 -10.10
C LEU A 96 2.39 14.37 -10.36
N LEU A 97 3.25 15.38 -10.26
CA LEU A 97 2.82 16.78 -10.31
C LEU A 97 2.21 17.13 -11.68
N ASP A 98 2.75 16.55 -12.76
CA ASP A 98 2.21 16.67 -14.12
C ASP A 98 0.75 16.21 -14.23
N LEU A 99 0.41 15.08 -13.60
CA LEU A 99 -0.96 14.57 -13.53
C LEU A 99 -1.87 15.50 -12.72
N VAL A 100 -1.40 15.97 -11.55
CA VAL A 100 -2.15 16.89 -10.70
C VAL A 100 -2.46 18.20 -11.45
N PHE A 101 -1.46 18.78 -12.12
CA PHE A 101 -1.66 19.99 -12.93
C PHE A 101 -2.66 19.76 -14.06
N THR A 102 -2.56 18.65 -14.78
CA THR A 102 -3.46 18.34 -15.90
C THR A 102 -4.91 18.18 -15.43
N VAL A 103 -5.14 17.43 -14.34
CA VAL A 103 -6.48 17.20 -13.79
C VAL A 103 -7.08 18.49 -13.22
N THR A 104 -6.31 19.26 -12.47
CA THR A 104 -6.78 20.54 -11.89
C THR A 104 -7.10 21.55 -12.98
N PHE A 105 -6.26 21.67 -14.01
CA PHE A 105 -6.50 22.56 -15.14
C PHE A 105 -7.77 22.18 -15.91
N ALA A 106 -7.97 20.89 -16.22
CA ALA A 106 -9.18 20.41 -16.87
C ALA A 106 -10.43 20.71 -16.03
N ALA A 107 -10.37 20.47 -14.72
CA ALA A 107 -11.47 20.76 -13.81
C ALA A 107 -11.82 22.27 -13.78
N LEU A 108 -10.83 23.16 -13.79
CA LEU A 108 -11.03 24.60 -13.87
C LEU A 108 -11.71 25.02 -15.18
N ILE A 109 -11.29 24.47 -16.33
CA ILE A 109 -11.94 24.76 -17.61
C ILE A 109 -13.41 24.33 -17.57
N ILE A 110 -13.70 23.12 -17.10
CA ILE A 110 -15.07 22.61 -17.00
C ILE A 110 -15.90 23.52 -16.08
N ALA A 111 -15.38 23.92 -14.93
CA ALA A 111 -16.05 24.83 -14.00
C ALA A 111 -16.35 26.19 -14.65
N LEU A 112 -15.39 26.78 -15.38
CA LEU A 112 -15.59 28.04 -16.10
C LEU A 112 -16.65 27.93 -17.19
N LEU A 113 -16.67 26.83 -17.95
CA LEU A 113 -17.68 26.57 -18.96
C LEU A 113 -19.08 26.41 -18.34
N MET A 114 -19.21 25.69 -17.23
CA MET A 114 -20.47 25.57 -16.49
C MET A 114 -20.95 26.93 -15.99
N LEU A 115 -20.08 27.73 -15.39
CA LEU A 115 -20.42 29.08 -14.93
C LEU A 115 -20.86 29.99 -16.08
N ALA A 116 -20.17 29.93 -17.22
CA ALA A 116 -20.54 30.68 -18.42
C ALA A 116 -21.91 30.24 -18.98
N ALA A 117 -22.19 28.94 -19.01
CA ALA A 117 -23.47 28.38 -19.44
C ALA A 117 -24.62 28.84 -18.51
N ILE A 118 -24.42 28.76 -17.19
CA ILE A 118 -25.40 29.23 -16.19
C ILE A 118 -25.65 30.74 -16.37
N ARG A 119 -24.60 31.55 -16.50
CA ARG A 119 -24.74 33.01 -16.72
C ARG A 119 -25.51 33.32 -18.01
N ARG A 120 -25.25 32.59 -19.11
CA ARG A 120 -25.99 32.75 -20.37
C ARG A 120 -27.45 32.36 -20.21
N ALA A 121 -27.75 31.24 -19.55
CA ALA A 121 -29.12 30.82 -19.29
C ALA A 121 -29.88 31.85 -18.45
N LEU A 122 -29.28 32.35 -17.35
CA LEU A 122 -29.88 33.39 -16.51
C LEU A 122 -30.14 34.69 -17.29
N ASN A 123 -29.20 35.14 -18.12
CA ASN A 123 -29.37 36.32 -18.97
C ASN A 123 -30.47 36.13 -20.01
N TYR A 124 -30.59 34.94 -20.59
CA TYR A 124 -31.66 34.59 -21.51
C TYR A 124 -33.03 34.64 -20.84
N PHE A 125 -33.19 34.02 -19.67
CA PHE A 125 -34.43 34.09 -18.88
C PHE A 125 -34.79 35.52 -18.46
N ARG A 126 -33.81 36.33 -18.06
CA ARG A 126 -34.03 37.77 -17.76
C ARG A 126 -34.55 38.54 -18.97
N ARG A 127 -33.98 38.32 -20.16
CA ARG A 127 -34.45 38.98 -21.40
C ARG A 127 -35.89 38.61 -21.75
N ILE A 128 -36.25 37.32 -21.66
CA ILE A 128 -37.63 36.87 -21.88
C ILE A 128 -38.60 37.55 -20.91
N LYS A 129 -38.25 37.60 -19.62
CA LYS A 129 -39.10 38.23 -18.60
C LYS A 129 -39.30 39.73 -18.87
N VAL A 130 -38.25 40.47 -19.25
CA VAL A 130 -38.35 41.90 -19.60
C VAL A 130 -39.20 42.13 -20.86
N SER A 131 -39.05 41.30 -21.89
CA SER A 131 -39.87 41.37 -23.10
C SER A 131 -41.36 41.18 -22.80
N LYS A 132 -41.69 40.20 -21.94
CA LYS A 132 -43.07 39.93 -21.53
C LYS A 132 -43.71 41.07 -20.72
N ILE A 133 -42.93 41.80 -19.92
CA ILE A 133 -43.42 42.97 -19.16
C ILE A 133 -43.71 44.17 -20.08
N LYS A 134 -42.92 44.37 -21.15
CA LYS A 134 -43.16 45.46 -22.11
C LYS A 134 -44.35 45.23 -23.06
N SER A 135 -44.86 44.00 -23.17
CA SER A 135 -45.97 43.64 -24.07
C SER A 135 -47.36 43.70 -23.41
N ASN A 136 -47.42 43.93 -22.10
CA ASN A 136 -48.64 44.22 -21.33
C ASN A 136 -48.73 45.71 -21.04
#